data_AF-A0A1Z9DRL9-F1
#
_entry.id   AF-A0A1Z9DRL9-F1
#
_cell.length_a   1.000
_cell.length_b   1.000
_cell.length_c   1.000
_cell.angle_alpha   90.00
_cell.angle_beta   90.00
_cell.angle_gamma   90.00
#
_symmetry.space_group_name_H-M   'P 1'
#
loop_
_entity.id
_entity.type
_entity.pdbx_description
1 polymer ?
#
loop_
_entity_poly.entity_id
_entity_poly.type
_entity_poly.pdbx_seq_one_letter_code
_entity_poly.pdbx_strand_id
1 'polypeptide(L)'
;MPHTFRTRRPQTGALTMAQLLLIIAVVGVIAVGALFFTGVLPLDEPTPVPPPSTIVPKPEPELPDPVENIPAPAPETPVIDETPVPAAAQDLLPKLDESDDDIRDAVADIPLGNAGQQYLMSSNVIERGTSMVYLLVQGEVPYKLLPIARPKGAFSIADDGTRVVVSAEGFARYDALAQWLMSLDVEALAAALARFTPLFREAWSYYGEEAEAFDFAVISALDMIASTPDVDLAGARLVRKEAVWLYEDPAIEGLPAIQKQVLRMGPDNAAIVKYKASQARTVWVATLSEAP
;
A
#
# COMPACT_ATOMS: atom_id res chain seq x y z
N MET A 1 13.28 -10.09 -63.04
CA MET A 1 12.35 -9.85 -61.92
C MET A 1 12.52 -10.98 -60.90
N PRO A 2 13.12 -10.73 -59.72
CA PRO A 2 13.22 -11.73 -58.67
C PRO A 2 12.13 -11.50 -57.61
N HIS A 3 11.35 -12.54 -57.29
CA HIS A 3 10.50 -12.55 -56.11
C HIS A 3 11.23 -13.25 -54.98
N THR A 4 11.79 -12.46 -54.06
CA THR A 4 12.35 -12.94 -52.79
C THR A 4 11.22 -13.10 -51.78
N PHE A 5 10.86 -14.34 -51.44
CA PHE A 5 10.02 -14.60 -50.29
C PHE A 5 10.86 -14.43 -49.01
N ARG A 6 10.71 -13.29 -48.33
CA ARG A 6 11.14 -13.12 -46.94
C ARG A 6 10.23 -13.95 -46.05
N THR A 7 10.70 -15.11 -45.60
CA THR A 7 10.11 -15.81 -44.46
C THR A 7 10.31 -14.96 -43.20
N ARG A 8 9.27 -14.28 -42.72
CA ARG A 8 9.27 -13.70 -41.37
C ARG A 8 9.31 -14.85 -40.37
N ARG A 9 10.39 -14.95 -39.58
CA ARG A 9 10.40 -15.73 -38.34
C ARG A 9 9.34 -15.13 -37.40
N PRO A 10 8.52 -15.93 -36.70
CA PRO A 10 7.81 -15.43 -35.54
C PRO A 10 8.86 -15.12 -34.45
N GLN A 11 9.10 -13.83 -34.18
CA GLN A 11 9.69 -13.42 -32.92
C GLN A 11 8.61 -13.60 -31.85
N THR A 12 8.65 -14.73 -31.15
CA THR A 12 7.97 -14.88 -29.87
C THR A 12 8.71 -13.95 -28.90
N GLY A 13 8.19 -12.75 -28.68
CA GLY A 13 8.73 -11.80 -27.70
C GLY A 13 8.59 -12.42 -26.32
N ALA A 14 9.70 -12.89 -25.76
CA ALA A 14 9.78 -13.30 -24.37
C ALA A 14 9.42 -12.10 -23.49
N LEU A 15 8.52 -12.32 -22.54
CA LEU A 15 8.17 -11.40 -21.47
C LEU A 15 9.48 -11.05 -20.72
N THR A 16 9.89 -9.78 -20.76
CA THR A 16 11.15 -9.30 -20.19
C THR A 16 10.93 -8.70 -18.80
N MET A 17 11.97 -8.77 -17.96
CA MET A 17 12.18 -8.27 -16.57
C MET A 17 11.50 -6.95 -16.14
N ALA A 18 10.97 -6.16 -17.06
CA ALA A 18 10.29 -4.90 -16.81
C ALA A 18 8.80 -5.06 -16.45
N GLN A 19 8.30 -6.29 -16.20
CA GLN A 19 6.86 -6.59 -15.98
C GLN A 19 6.54 -7.04 -14.55
N LEU A 20 7.50 -6.93 -13.65
CA LEU A 20 7.55 -7.68 -12.41
C LEU A 20 7.35 -6.76 -11.17
N LEU A 21 7.44 -5.45 -11.32
CA LEU A 21 7.63 -4.55 -10.20
C LEU A 21 6.34 -3.72 -9.80
N LEU A 22 5.21 -3.80 -10.54
CA LEU A 22 3.97 -2.99 -10.30
C LEU A 22 2.99 -3.61 -9.29
N ILE A 23 3.07 -4.92 -9.10
CA ILE A 23 2.07 -5.80 -8.43
C ILE A 23 1.64 -5.24 -7.11
N ILE A 24 2.62 -4.73 -6.39
CA ILE A 24 2.45 -4.24 -5.05
C ILE A 24 1.54 -3.06 -5.02
N ALA A 25 1.90 -2.03 -5.79
CA ALA A 25 1.39 -0.71 -5.53
C ALA A 25 -0.09 -0.71 -5.82
N VAL A 26 -0.52 -1.57 -6.75
CA VAL A 26 -1.94 -1.77 -7.01
C VAL A 26 -2.63 -2.69 -6.01
N VAL A 27 -2.02 -3.78 -5.54
CA VAL A 27 -2.67 -4.59 -4.51
C VAL A 27 -2.79 -3.79 -3.21
N GLY A 28 -1.82 -2.93 -2.92
CA GLY A 28 -1.86 -1.90 -1.88
C GLY A 28 -2.98 -0.89 -2.08
N VAL A 29 -3.20 -0.38 -3.30
CA VAL A 29 -4.34 0.51 -3.64
C VAL A 29 -5.70 -0.14 -3.34
N ILE A 30 -5.77 -1.47 -3.30
CA ILE A 30 -7.04 -2.18 -3.42
C ILE A 30 -7.42 -2.99 -2.16
N ALA A 31 -6.49 -3.71 -1.54
CA ALA A 31 -6.79 -4.50 -0.34
C ALA A 31 -7.21 -3.62 0.86
N VAL A 32 -6.85 -2.34 0.80
CA VAL A 32 -6.99 -1.45 1.93
C VAL A 32 -8.04 -0.38 1.72
N GLY A 33 -8.44 -0.17 0.46
CA GLY A 33 -9.29 0.87 -0.12
C GLY A 33 -10.65 1.23 0.49
N ALA A 34 -11.29 0.45 1.37
CA ALA A 34 -12.66 0.78 1.83
C ALA A 34 -13.10 0.25 3.18
N LEU A 35 -12.18 -0.01 4.09
CA LEU A 35 -12.56 -0.63 5.34
C LEU A 35 -13.06 0.42 6.33
N PHE A 36 -14.14 1.10 5.98
CA PHE A 36 -14.71 2.15 6.82
C PHE A 36 -15.66 1.54 7.87
N PHE A 37 -15.11 1.49 9.08
CA PHE A 37 -15.70 1.91 10.35
C PHE A 37 -16.52 0.90 11.15
N THR A 38 -15.82 0.28 12.08
CA THR A 38 -16.35 -0.08 13.40
C THR A 38 -16.21 1.11 14.33
N GLY A 39 -17.25 1.94 14.44
CA GLY A 39 -17.56 2.76 15.61
C GLY A 39 -16.49 3.57 16.39
N VAL A 40 -15.22 3.74 16.00
CA VAL A 40 -14.22 4.43 16.83
C VAL A 40 -13.84 5.78 16.26
N LEU A 41 -14.66 6.79 16.52
CA LEU A 41 -14.18 8.14 16.75
C LEU A 41 -15.35 8.95 17.34
N PRO A 42 -15.12 9.70 18.42
CA PRO A 42 -16.06 10.72 18.88
C PRO A 42 -16.41 11.64 17.72
N LEU A 43 -17.65 12.11 17.70
CA LEU A 43 -18.02 13.29 16.93
C LEU A 43 -16.96 14.37 17.23
N ASP A 44 -16.57 15.12 16.20
CA ASP A 44 -16.00 16.46 16.41
C ASP A 44 -17.06 17.29 17.14
N GLU A 45 -17.18 17.09 18.45
CA GLU A 45 -17.62 18.15 19.33
C GLU A 45 -16.53 19.22 19.22
N PRO A 46 -16.89 20.49 18.98
CA PRO A 46 -15.90 21.56 18.96
C PRO A 46 -15.16 21.55 20.29
N THR A 47 -13.91 21.10 20.27
CA THR A 47 -12.99 21.23 21.40
C THR A 47 -13.02 22.69 21.82
N PRO A 48 -13.33 23.01 23.09
CA PRO A 48 -13.19 24.38 23.57
C PRO A 48 -11.73 24.77 23.40
N VAL A 49 -11.50 25.81 22.60
CA VAL A 49 -10.20 26.39 22.32
C VAL A 49 -9.55 26.76 23.67
N PRO A 50 -8.40 26.19 24.04
CA PRO A 50 -7.64 26.71 25.17
C PRO A 50 -7.16 28.14 24.83
N PRO A 51 -7.16 29.08 25.78
CA PRO A 51 -6.80 30.46 25.53
C PRO A 51 -5.35 30.58 25.00
N PRO A 52 -5.06 31.58 24.16
CA PRO A 52 -3.76 31.72 23.51
C PRO A 52 -2.65 31.92 24.54
N SER A 53 -1.64 31.05 24.50
CA SER A 53 -0.36 31.33 25.16
C SER A 53 0.43 32.35 24.36
N THR A 54 0.81 33.41 25.06
CA THR A 54 1.56 34.56 24.57
C THR A 54 2.91 34.15 24.01
N ILE A 55 3.18 34.57 22.77
CA ILE A 55 4.47 34.46 22.09
C ILE A 55 5.42 35.47 22.74
N VAL A 56 6.59 35.02 23.23
CA VAL A 56 7.71 35.90 23.59
C VAL A 56 8.81 35.72 22.53
N PRO A 57 9.42 36.79 22.00
CA PRO A 57 10.21 36.72 20.77
C PRO A 57 11.62 36.15 20.99
N LYS A 58 12.09 35.39 19.98
CA LYS A 58 13.49 35.02 19.74
C LYS A 58 14.29 36.24 19.28
N PRO A 59 15.52 36.45 19.77
CA PRO A 59 16.56 37.16 19.03
C PRO A 59 17.49 36.17 18.31
N GLU A 60 17.69 36.41 17.01
CA GLU A 60 18.70 35.84 16.11
C GLU A 60 19.85 36.88 15.96
N PRO A 61 21.00 36.59 15.32
CA PRO A 61 22.15 35.79 15.73
C PRO A 61 23.44 36.65 15.86
N GLU A 62 24.55 36.08 16.32
CA GLU A 62 25.90 36.62 16.01
C GLU A 62 26.90 35.48 15.71
N LEU A 63 27.56 35.58 14.54
CA LEU A 63 28.81 34.89 14.19
C LEU A 63 30.00 35.74 14.66
N PRO A 64 31.17 35.14 14.94
CA PRO A 64 32.29 35.36 14.01
C PRO A 64 33.26 34.16 13.78
N ASP A 65 33.99 34.27 12.67
CA ASP A 65 35.02 33.40 12.03
C ASP A 65 36.39 33.30 12.78
N PRO A 66 37.50 32.77 12.18
CA PRO A 66 37.84 31.42 11.67
C PRO A 66 39.16 30.88 12.33
N VAL A 67 40.00 30.13 11.59
CA VAL A 67 41.35 29.49 11.85
C VAL A 67 41.31 28.09 12.52
N GLU A 68 42.06 27.05 12.13
CA GLU A 68 43.33 26.95 11.38
C GLU A 68 43.53 25.54 10.74
N ASN A 69 44.40 25.53 9.72
CA ASN A 69 44.80 24.44 8.83
C ASN A 69 45.76 23.43 9.49
N ILE A 70 45.61 22.13 9.23
CA ILE A 70 46.73 21.15 9.25
C ILE A 70 46.54 20.13 8.10
N PRO A 71 47.57 19.83 7.26
CA PRO A 71 47.45 18.94 6.09
C PRO A 71 47.94 17.49 6.30
N ALA A 72 47.23 16.54 5.65
CA ALA A 72 47.62 15.27 4.98
C ALA A 72 48.43 14.18 5.76
N PRO A 73 48.33 12.85 5.43
CA PRO A 73 48.48 12.30 4.08
C PRO A 73 47.49 11.19 3.64
N ALA A 74 47.44 11.00 2.32
CA ALA A 74 46.69 9.98 1.61
C ALA A 74 47.35 8.58 1.67
N PRO A 75 46.55 7.52 1.48
CA PRO A 75 47.02 6.29 0.85
C PRO A 75 46.40 6.12 -0.54
N GLU A 76 47.28 5.93 -1.54
CA GLU A 76 46.95 5.45 -2.88
C GLU A 76 46.33 4.04 -2.80
N THR A 77 45.21 3.82 -3.47
CA THR A 77 44.74 2.48 -3.87
C THR A 77 44.17 2.55 -5.29
N PRO A 78 44.34 1.47 -6.07
CA PRO A 78 44.58 1.54 -7.49
C PRO A 78 43.34 1.86 -8.31
N VAL A 79 43.58 2.58 -9.42
CA VAL A 79 42.62 2.84 -10.49
C VAL A 79 42.16 1.50 -11.07
N ILE A 80 40.90 1.13 -10.82
CA ILE A 80 40.19 0.17 -11.64
C ILE A 80 39.68 0.94 -12.84
N ASP A 81 40.17 0.56 -14.02
CA ASP A 81 39.76 1.11 -15.30
C ASP A 81 38.33 0.61 -15.59
N GLU A 82 37.33 1.32 -15.08
CA GLU A 82 35.93 1.10 -15.44
C GLU A 82 35.74 1.58 -16.87
N THR A 83 35.93 0.66 -17.81
CA THR A 83 35.43 0.84 -19.17
C THR A 83 33.92 1.05 -19.05
N PRO A 84 33.34 2.19 -19.50
CA PRO A 84 31.90 2.39 -19.39
C PRO A 84 31.22 1.35 -20.27
N VAL A 85 30.57 0.37 -19.65
CA VAL A 85 29.59 -0.46 -20.36
C VAL A 85 28.52 0.53 -20.85
N PRO A 86 28.19 0.56 -22.15
CA PRO A 86 27.18 1.50 -22.64
C PRO A 86 25.88 1.25 -21.88
N ALA A 87 25.47 2.21 -21.05
CA ALA A 87 24.14 2.23 -20.49
C ALA A 87 23.18 2.24 -21.69
N ALA A 88 22.53 1.10 -21.94
CA ALA A 88 21.36 1.08 -22.78
C ALA A 88 20.46 2.21 -22.28
N ALA A 89 19.95 3.03 -23.20
CA ALA A 89 19.04 4.12 -22.87
C ALA A 89 17.81 3.53 -22.17
N GLN A 90 17.90 3.41 -20.85
CA GLN A 90 16.75 3.29 -19.98
C GLN A 90 16.10 4.66 -20.07
N ASP A 91 14.85 4.72 -20.53
CA ASP A 91 14.05 5.92 -20.34
C ASP A 91 14.19 6.31 -18.87
N LEU A 92 14.82 7.45 -18.63
CA LEU A 92 15.05 7.95 -17.29
C LEU A 92 13.67 8.08 -16.63
N LEU A 93 13.49 7.47 -15.46
CA LEU A 93 12.25 7.63 -14.71
C LEU A 93 12.05 9.12 -14.39
N PRO A 94 10.78 9.59 -14.39
CA PRO A 94 10.49 10.92 -13.88
C PRO A 94 10.91 11.00 -12.41
N LYS A 95 11.04 12.22 -11.90
CA LYS A 95 11.15 12.42 -10.46
C LYS A 95 9.88 11.93 -9.77
N LEU A 96 10.00 11.57 -8.49
CA LEU A 96 8.88 11.09 -7.68
C LEU A 96 7.66 12.03 -7.75
N ASP A 97 7.88 13.35 -7.60
CA ASP A 97 6.85 14.39 -7.63
C ASP A 97 6.25 14.67 -9.02
N GLU A 98 6.86 14.15 -10.08
CA GLU A 98 6.44 14.29 -11.48
C GLU A 98 5.90 12.97 -12.06
N SER A 99 5.80 11.91 -11.25
CA SER A 99 5.53 10.54 -11.71
C SER A 99 4.05 10.21 -11.93
N ASP A 100 3.12 11.03 -11.44
CA ASP A 100 1.69 10.71 -11.42
C ASP A 100 1.09 10.47 -12.81
N ASP A 101 1.44 11.27 -13.81
CA ASP A 101 0.89 11.13 -15.17
C ASP A 101 1.40 9.86 -15.86
N ASP A 102 2.70 9.57 -15.71
CA ASP A 102 3.33 8.34 -16.19
C ASP A 102 2.65 7.09 -15.60
N ILE A 103 2.23 7.15 -14.34
CA ILE A 103 1.50 6.06 -13.68
C ILE A 103 0.10 5.91 -14.25
N ARG A 104 -0.62 7.03 -14.40
CA ARG A 104 -1.98 7.04 -14.97
C ARG A 104 -1.97 6.42 -16.37
N ASP A 105 -0.99 6.80 -17.19
CA ASP A 105 -0.81 6.27 -18.53
C ASP A 105 -0.48 4.78 -18.51
N ALA A 106 0.40 4.34 -17.60
CA ALA A 106 0.78 2.94 -17.49
C ALA A 106 -0.42 2.02 -17.17
N VAL A 107 -1.35 2.49 -16.33
CA VAL A 107 -2.51 1.68 -15.89
C VAL A 107 -3.80 1.99 -16.65
N ALA A 108 -3.76 2.85 -17.66
CA ALA A 108 -4.95 3.37 -18.35
C ALA A 108 -5.85 2.28 -18.96
N ASP A 109 -5.23 1.23 -19.50
CA ASP A 109 -5.93 0.12 -20.17
C ASP A 109 -6.42 -0.96 -19.18
N ILE A 110 -6.12 -0.82 -17.89
CA ILE A 110 -6.50 -1.81 -16.87
C ILE A 110 -7.84 -1.41 -16.23
N PRO A 111 -8.83 -2.31 -16.15
CA PRO A 111 -10.12 -2.00 -15.55
C PRO A 111 -10.01 -1.89 -14.02
N LEU A 112 -9.68 -0.71 -13.53
CA LEU A 112 -9.52 -0.43 -12.09
C LEU A 112 -10.84 -0.16 -11.35
N GLY A 113 -11.94 -0.02 -12.08
CA GLY A 113 -13.24 0.40 -11.53
C GLY A 113 -13.21 1.81 -10.94
N ASN A 114 -14.35 2.28 -10.42
CA ASN A 114 -14.47 3.64 -9.91
C ASN A 114 -13.51 3.95 -8.75
N ALA A 115 -13.28 2.99 -7.85
CA ALA A 115 -12.40 3.18 -6.71
C ALA A 115 -10.94 3.39 -7.12
N GLY A 116 -10.41 2.56 -8.03
CA GLY A 116 -9.04 2.74 -8.52
C GLY A 116 -8.88 4.02 -9.34
N GLN A 117 -9.89 4.41 -10.12
CA GLN A 117 -9.88 5.71 -10.81
C GLN A 117 -9.87 6.88 -9.83
N GLN A 118 -10.67 6.83 -8.76
CA GLN A 118 -10.67 7.83 -7.70
C GLN A 118 -9.33 7.91 -6.95
N TYR A 119 -8.61 6.78 -6.81
CA TYR A 119 -7.25 6.78 -6.28
C TYR A 119 -6.32 7.64 -7.15
N LEU A 120 -6.31 7.35 -8.45
CA LEU A 120 -5.40 7.96 -9.43
C LEU A 120 -5.68 9.44 -9.69
N MET A 121 -6.92 9.89 -9.47
CA MET A 121 -7.29 11.30 -9.61
C MET A 121 -6.61 12.23 -8.59
N SER A 122 -6.14 11.68 -7.48
CA SER A 122 -5.40 12.46 -6.48
C SER A 122 -3.92 12.55 -6.85
N SER A 123 -3.24 13.58 -6.35
CA SER A 123 -1.79 13.71 -6.47
C SER A 123 -1.03 12.74 -5.55
N ASN A 124 0.26 12.55 -5.84
CA ASN A 124 1.22 11.79 -5.03
C ASN A 124 0.86 10.30 -4.97
N VAL A 125 0.63 9.70 -6.14
CA VAL A 125 0.14 8.33 -6.28
C VAL A 125 1.12 7.33 -5.68
N ILE A 126 2.43 7.52 -5.90
CA ILE A 126 3.48 6.64 -5.37
C ILE A 126 3.58 6.77 -3.86
N GLU A 127 3.69 8.01 -3.36
CA GLU A 127 3.90 8.27 -1.95
C GLU A 127 2.72 7.78 -1.13
N ARG A 128 1.50 8.01 -1.60
CA ARG A 128 0.29 7.44 -0.97
C ARG A 128 0.32 5.91 -0.99
N GLY A 129 0.77 5.30 -2.08
CA GLY A 129 0.88 3.84 -2.18
C GLY A 129 1.89 3.29 -1.19
N THR A 130 3.05 3.92 -1.09
CA THR A 130 4.09 3.63 -0.10
C THR A 130 3.58 3.81 1.33
N SER A 131 2.86 4.90 1.63
CA SER A 131 2.23 5.12 2.94
C SER A 131 1.23 4.03 3.31
N MET A 132 0.51 3.48 2.33
CA MET A 132 -0.42 2.37 2.58
C MET A 132 0.34 1.10 2.97
N VAL A 133 1.40 0.75 2.26
CA VAL A 133 2.28 -0.38 2.62
C VAL A 133 2.85 -0.18 4.02
N TYR A 134 3.31 1.04 4.32
CA TYR A 134 3.88 1.37 5.62
C TYR A 134 2.89 1.14 6.77
N LEU A 135 1.63 1.56 6.60
CA LEU A 135 0.60 1.33 7.61
C LEU A 135 0.20 -0.14 7.71
N LEU A 136 0.10 -0.84 6.58
CA LEU A 136 -0.24 -2.26 6.57
C LEU A 136 0.80 -3.13 7.29
N VAL A 137 2.09 -2.89 7.08
CA VAL A 137 3.15 -3.70 7.71
C VAL A 137 3.17 -3.50 9.24
N GLN A 138 2.70 -2.35 9.73
CA GLN A 138 2.49 -2.08 11.15
C GLN A 138 1.18 -2.72 11.69
N GLY A 139 0.40 -3.39 10.84
CA GLY A 139 -0.88 -4.00 11.19
C GLY A 139 -2.05 -3.02 11.26
N GLU A 140 -1.84 -1.78 10.83
CA GLU A 140 -2.85 -0.73 10.81
C GLU A 140 -3.70 -0.78 9.54
N VAL A 141 -4.87 -0.14 9.62
CA VAL A 141 -5.73 0.08 8.46
C VAL A 141 -5.57 1.54 7.99
N PRO A 142 -5.00 1.84 6.82
CA PRO A 142 -4.76 3.19 6.29
C PRO A 142 -6.03 3.93 5.85
N TYR A 143 -7.01 4.12 6.74
CA TYR A 143 -8.35 4.66 6.46
C TYR A 143 -8.41 5.96 5.66
N LYS A 144 -7.37 6.80 5.72
CA LYS A 144 -7.31 8.12 5.07
C LYS A 144 -6.82 8.09 3.63
N LEU A 145 -6.16 7.01 3.21
CA LEU A 145 -5.54 6.88 1.90
C LEU A 145 -6.45 6.17 0.88
N LEU A 146 -7.68 5.93 1.28
CA LEU A 146 -8.64 5.01 0.69
C LEU A 146 -9.67 5.77 -0.16
N PRO A 147 -9.81 5.45 -1.45
CA PRO A 147 -10.68 6.17 -2.36
C PRO A 147 -12.10 5.55 -2.41
N ILE A 148 -12.66 5.13 -1.28
CA ILE A 148 -13.98 4.50 -1.25
C ILE A 148 -14.89 5.15 -0.21
N ALA A 149 -16.13 5.40 -0.63
CA ALA A 149 -17.14 6.01 0.19
C ALA A 149 -17.48 5.15 1.41
N ARG A 150 -17.69 5.80 2.55
CA ARG A 150 -18.12 5.18 3.80
C ARG A 150 -19.40 4.36 3.56
N PRO A 151 -19.51 3.10 4.06
CA PRO A 151 -20.77 2.37 4.07
C PRO A 151 -21.87 3.21 4.72
N LYS A 152 -23.03 3.29 4.06
CA LYS A 152 -24.19 4.04 4.55
C LYS A 152 -24.90 3.24 5.65
N GLY A 153 -24.35 3.20 6.86
CA GLY A 153 -25.01 2.57 8.02
C GLY A 153 -24.07 2.24 9.19
N ALA A 154 -24.62 2.21 10.41
CA ALA A 154 -23.89 1.78 11.60
C ALA A 154 -23.46 0.29 11.49
N PHE A 155 -22.46 -0.12 12.28
CA PHE A 155 -22.07 -1.53 12.38
C PHE A 155 -23.25 -2.38 12.87
N SER A 156 -23.62 -3.41 12.10
CA SER A 156 -24.79 -4.24 12.40
C SER A 156 -24.46 -5.16 13.57
N ILE A 157 -25.27 -5.07 14.61
CA ILE A 157 -25.20 -5.93 15.79
C ILE A 157 -26.50 -6.70 15.94
N ALA A 158 -26.43 -7.87 16.56
CA ALA A 158 -27.60 -8.54 17.11
C ALA A 158 -27.53 -8.43 18.64
N ASP A 159 -28.58 -7.88 19.24
CA ASP A 159 -28.70 -7.70 20.69
C ASP A 159 -29.96 -8.43 21.17
N ASP A 160 -29.76 -9.43 22.04
CA ASP A 160 -30.86 -10.21 22.65
C ASP A 160 -31.25 -9.69 24.05
N GLY A 161 -30.68 -8.54 24.47
CA GLY A 161 -30.87 -7.95 25.79
C GLY A 161 -29.94 -8.50 26.87
N THR A 162 -29.24 -9.60 26.60
CA THR A 162 -28.25 -10.21 27.52
C THR A 162 -26.83 -10.16 27.00
N ARG A 163 -26.67 -10.15 25.66
CA ARG A 163 -25.39 -10.01 24.97
C ARG A 163 -25.59 -9.31 23.64
N VAL A 164 -24.55 -8.61 23.22
CA VAL A 164 -24.42 -8.07 21.88
C VAL A 164 -23.45 -8.96 21.10
N VAL A 165 -23.82 -9.37 19.90
CA VAL A 165 -23.00 -10.20 19.02
C VAL A 165 -22.88 -9.59 17.62
N VAL A 166 -21.89 -10.03 16.86
CA VAL A 166 -21.78 -9.70 15.43
C VAL A 166 -23.02 -10.17 14.69
N SER A 167 -23.64 -9.27 13.90
CA SER A 167 -24.70 -9.65 12.97
C SER A 167 -24.12 -9.98 11.60
N ALA A 168 -24.46 -11.15 11.06
CA ALA A 168 -24.02 -11.58 9.72
C ALA A 168 -24.54 -10.66 8.60
N GLU A 169 -25.69 -9.99 8.81
CA GLU A 169 -26.19 -8.96 7.87
C GLU A 169 -25.20 -7.79 7.72
N GLY A 170 -24.36 -7.57 8.74
CA GLY A 170 -23.32 -6.56 8.72
C GLY A 170 -22.24 -6.83 7.68
N PHE A 171 -22.05 -8.07 7.23
CA PHE A 171 -21.00 -8.43 6.28
C PHE A 171 -21.28 -7.92 4.86
N ALA A 172 -22.55 -7.86 4.47
CA ALA A 172 -22.99 -7.44 3.13
C ALA A 172 -22.51 -6.03 2.72
N ARG A 173 -22.19 -5.17 3.70
CA ARG A 173 -21.63 -3.84 3.46
C ARG A 173 -20.26 -3.88 2.77
N TYR A 174 -19.57 -5.01 2.86
CA TYR A 174 -18.24 -5.23 2.30
C TYR A 174 -18.26 -6.00 0.98
N ASP A 175 -19.43 -6.48 0.53
CA ASP A 175 -19.52 -7.32 -0.68
C ASP A 175 -19.04 -6.57 -1.93
N ALA A 176 -19.46 -5.31 -2.10
CA ALA A 176 -19.02 -4.49 -3.24
C ALA A 176 -17.50 -4.28 -3.24
N LEU A 177 -16.89 -4.14 -2.05
CA LEU A 177 -15.45 -4.02 -1.90
C LEU A 177 -14.76 -5.34 -2.26
N ALA A 178 -15.22 -6.46 -1.70
CA ALA A 178 -14.63 -7.77 -1.95
C ALA A 178 -14.76 -8.16 -3.43
N GLN A 179 -15.91 -7.91 -4.05
CA GLN A 179 -16.12 -8.18 -5.48
C GLN A 179 -15.23 -7.31 -6.37
N TRP A 180 -15.08 -6.02 -6.04
CA TRP A 180 -14.13 -5.16 -6.75
C TRP A 180 -12.69 -5.69 -6.60
N LEU A 181 -12.27 -6.03 -5.37
CA LEU A 181 -11.00 -6.69 -5.09
C LEU A 181 -10.79 -7.94 -5.96
N MET A 182 -11.81 -8.78 -6.04
CA MET A 182 -11.78 -10.01 -6.83
C MET A 182 -11.61 -9.75 -8.33
N SER A 183 -12.23 -8.67 -8.84
CA SER A 183 -12.25 -8.33 -10.26
C SER A 183 -10.91 -7.88 -10.84
N LEU A 184 -9.93 -7.58 -9.99
CA LEU A 184 -8.70 -6.96 -10.44
C LEU A 184 -7.69 -7.98 -10.91
N ASP A 185 -7.07 -7.65 -12.04
CA ASP A 185 -6.01 -8.40 -12.65
C ASP A 185 -4.68 -8.01 -11.99
N VAL A 186 -4.28 -8.79 -10.99
CA VAL A 186 -3.07 -8.54 -10.18
C VAL A 186 -1.80 -8.68 -11.02
N GLU A 187 -1.86 -9.46 -12.09
CA GLU A 187 -0.79 -9.71 -13.04
C GLU A 187 -0.67 -8.61 -14.10
N ALA A 188 -1.78 -8.08 -14.63
CA ALA A 188 -1.74 -6.88 -15.47
C ALA A 188 -1.28 -5.67 -14.66
N LEU A 189 -1.80 -5.60 -13.42
CA LEU A 189 -1.32 -4.76 -12.35
C LEU A 189 -0.02 -5.29 -11.74
N ALA A 190 0.71 -6.20 -12.39
CA ALA A 190 2.14 -6.44 -12.17
C ALA A 190 3.10 -5.78 -13.17
N ALA A 191 2.61 -5.68 -14.40
CA ALA A 191 3.37 -5.28 -15.55
C ALA A 191 3.57 -3.76 -15.69
N ALA A 192 2.53 -2.98 -16.01
CA ALA A 192 2.53 -1.49 -16.02
C ALA A 192 3.42 -0.66 -15.00
N LEU A 193 3.26 -0.67 -13.67
CA LEU A 193 4.03 0.08 -12.64
C LEU A 193 5.43 -0.51 -12.36
N ALA A 194 5.86 -1.55 -13.06
CA ALA A 194 7.09 -2.24 -12.73
C ALA A 194 8.32 -1.32 -12.81
N ARG A 195 8.31 -0.48 -13.83
CA ARG A 195 9.31 0.56 -13.99
C ARG A 195 9.38 1.56 -12.82
N PHE A 196 8.33 1.72 -12.00
CA PHE A 196 8.30 2.72 -10.92
C PHE A 196 8.72 2.20 -9.54
N THR A 197 9.09 0.93 -9.36
CA THR A 197 9.57 0.45 -8.05
C THR A 197 10.71 1.28 -7.45
N PRO A 198 11.70 1.77 -8.21
CA PRO A 198 12.71 2.67 -7.66
C PRO A 198 12.11 3.90 -6.98
N LEU A 199 11.01 4.44 -7.51
CA LEU A 199 10.30 5.58 -6.91
C LEU A 199 9.51 5.18 -5.66
N PHE A 200 8.93 3.97 -5.61
CA PHE A 200 8.33 3.45 -4.37
C PHE A 200 9.37 3.26 -3.26
N ARG A 201 10.56 2.74 -3.61
CA ARG A 201 11.69 2.59 -2.69
C ARG A 201 12.25 3.93 -2.24
N GLU A 202 12.34 4.91 -3.15
CA GLU A 202 12.68 6.30 -2.82
C GLU A 202 11.67 6.87 -1.81
N ALA A 203 10.38 6.78 -2.10
CA ALA A 203 9.33 7.24 -1.19
C ALA A 203 9.37 6.49 0.16
N TRP A 204 9.73 5.20 0.16
CA TRP A 204 9.87 4.41 1.39
C TRP A 204 11.01 4.93 2.26
N SER A 205 12.13 5.34 1.65
CA SER A 205 13.26 5.91 2.37
C SER A 205 12.93 7.18 3.16
N TYR A 206 11.86 7.90 2.80
CA TYR A 206 11.39 9.06 3.56
C TYR A 206 10.85 8.71 4.95
N TYR A 207 10.58 7.43 5.22
CA TYR A 207 10.27 6.92 6.55
C TYR A 207 11.52 6.65 7.41
N GLY A 208 12.73 6.91 6.90
CA GLY A 208 13.99 6.63 7.59
C GLY A 208 14.44 5.17 7.49
N GLU A 209 13.84 4.41 6.58
CA GLU A 209 14.15 3.00 6.31
C GLU A 209 15.07 2.87 5.09
N GLU A 210 15.78 1.75 4.97
CA GLU A 210 16.54 1.43 3.75
C GLU A 210 15.58 1.23 2.57
N ALA A 211 15.96 1.72 1.38
CA ALA A 211 15.08 1.74 0.21
C ALA A 211 14.63 0.32 -0.21
N GLU A 212 15.53 -0.66 -0.15
CA GLU A 212 15.27 -2.07 -0.46
C GLU A 212 14.36 -2.76 0.55
N ALA A 213 14.21 -2.21 1.77
CA ALA A 213 13.32 -2.75 2.79
C ALA A 213 11.84 -2.68 2.36
N PHE A 214 11.51 -1.80 1.42
CA PHE A 214 10.18 -1.70 0.83
C PHE A 214 9.67 -3.06 0.31
N ASP A 215 10.50 -3.81 -0.41
CA ASP A 215 10.09 -5.06 -1.04
C ASP A 215 9.67 -6.11 -0.01
N PHE A 216 10.40 -6.17 1.11
CA PHE A 216 10.10 -7.06 2.24
C PHE A 216 8.91 -6.57 3.06
N ALA A 217 8.75 -5.24 3.20
CA ALA A 217 7.59 -4.66 3.87
C ALA A 217 6.29 -5.03 3.16
N VAL A 218 6.33 -5.10 1.83
CA VAL A 218 5.20 -5.51 1.01
C VAL A 218 4.85 -6.98 1.21
N ILE A 219 5.85 -7.87 1.13
CA ILE A 219 5.63 -9.30 1.41
C ILE A 219 5.00 -9.45 2.79
N SER A 220 5.55 -8.77 3.79
CA SER A 220 5.09 -8.82 5.18
C SER A 220 3.66 -8.31 5.34
N ALA A 221 3.30 -7.20 4.68
CA ALA A 221 1.95 -6.66 4.68
C ALA A 221 0.94 -7.63 4.05
N LEU A 222 1.28 -8.22 2.90
CA LEU A 222 0.42 -9.18 2.20
C LEU A 222 0.28 -10.48 2.99
N ASP A 223 1.38 -10.98 3.57
CA ASP A 223 1.37 -12.14 4.46
C ASP A 223 0.51 -11.88 5.69
N MET A 224 0.57 -10.69 6.29
CA MET A 224 -0.27 -10.33 7.43
C MET A 224 -1.76 -10.42 7.10
N ILE A 225 -2.17 -9.95 5.92
CA ILE A 225 -3.57 -10.04 5.46
C ILE A 225 -3.94 -11.50 5.15
N ALA A 226 -3.12 -12.20 4.36
CA ALA A 226 -3.36 -13.57 3.92
C ALA A 226 -3.44 -14.55 5.10
N SER A 227 -2.64 -14.32 6.14
CA SER A 227 -2.59 -15.15 7.36
C SER A 227 -3.65 -14.81 8.40
N THR A 228 -4.64 -13.96 8.07
CA THR A 228 -5.78 -13.72 8.96
C THR A 228 -6.41 -15.06 9.37
N PRO A 229 -6.52 -15.37 10.68
CA PRO A 229 -7.02 -16.66 11.13
C PRO A 229 -8.49 -16.85 10.74
N ASP A 230 -8.88 -18.08 10.42
CA ASP A 230 -10.29 -18.42 10.22
C ASP A 230 -10.95 -18.62 11.58
N VAL A 231 -11.82 -17.68 11.95
CA VAL A 231 -12.53 -17.66 13.22
C VAL A 231 -14.03 -17.71 12.95
N ASP A 232 -14.76 -18.59 13.65
CA ASP A 232 -16.21 -18.56 13.61
C ASP A 232 -16.73 -17.34 14.39
N LEU A 233 -17.21 -16.34 13.64
CA LEU A 233 -17.76 -15.12 14.19
C LEU A 233 -19.25 -15.24 14.53
N ALA A 234 -19.91 -16.36 14.22
CA ALA A 234 -21.30 -16.56 14.53
C ALA A 234 -21.53 -16.50 16.05
N GLY A 235 -22.17 -15.43 16.51
CA GLY A 235 -22.38 -15.22 17.94
C GLY A 235 -21.16 -14.72 18.70
N ALA A 236 -20.09 -14.29 18.01
CA ALA A 236 -18.96 -13.62 18.64
C ALA A 236 -19.44 -12.37 19.40
N ARG A 237 -19.16 -12.34 20.70
CA ARG A 237 -19.65 -11.29 21.60
C ARG A 237 -18.87 -10.00 21.41
N LEU A 238 -19.60 -8.90 21.53
CA LEU A 238 -19.08 -7.55 21.39
C LEU A 238 -19.28 -6.77 22.69
N VAL A 239 -18.28 -5.98 23.05
CA VAL A 239 -18.36 -5.02 24.16
C VAL A 239 -18.27 -3.61 23.61
N ARG A 240 -19.14 -2.74 24.11
CA ARG A 240 -19.12 -1.32 23.73
C ARG A 240 -18.08 -0.58 24.56
N LYS A 241 -17.09 0.01 23.91
CA LYS A 241 -16.16 0.96 24.53
C LYS A 241 -16.33 2.30 23.83
N GLU A 242 -16.89 3.29 24.53
CA GLU A 242 -17.26 4.58 23.94
C GLU A 242 -18.20 4.42 22.71
N ALA A 243 -17.77 4.86 21.53
CA ALA A 243 -18.53 4.70 20.29
C ALA A 243 -18.31 3.32 19.61
N VAL A 244 -17.38 2.50 20.10
CA VAL A 244 -16.81 1.33 19.42
C VAL A 244 -17.42 0.02 19.85
N TRP A 245 -17.52 -0.91 18.91
CA TRP A 245 -17.67 -2.33 19.19
C TRP A 245 -16.33 -3.06 19.11
N LEU A 246 -15.87 -3.59 20.24
CA LEU A 246 -14.70 -4.46 20.36
C LEU A 246 -15.16 -5.90 20.48
N TYR A 247 -14.36 -6.85 20.02
CA TYR A 247 -14.57 -8.25 20.34
C TYR A 247 -14.31 -8.49 21.83
N GLU A 248 -15.17 -9.26 22.47
CA GLU A 248 -14.97 -9.67 23.86
C GLU A 248 -13.86 -10.72 23.98
N ASP A 249 -13.69 -11.56 22.95
CA ASP A 249 -12.65 -12.59 22.89
C ASP A 249 -11.26 -11.94 22.72
N PRO A 250 -10.34 -12.08 23.70
CA PRO A 250 -8.99 -11.53 23.61
C PRO A 250 -8.17 -12.10 22.45
N ALA A 251 -8.46 -13.33 22.01
CA ALA A 251 -7.75 -13.94 20.87
C ALA A 251 -8.09 -13.25 19.55
N ILE A 252 -9.30 -12.68 19.43
CA ILE A 252 -9.70 -11.87 18.27
C ILE A 252 -9.27 -10.43 18.47
N GLU A 253 -9.55 -9.84 19.64
CA GLU A 253 -9.30 -8.43 19.88
C GLU A 253 -7.80 -8.08 19.93
N GLY A 254 -6.96 -9.05 20.27
CA GLY A 254 -5.50 -8.95 20.24
C GLY A 254 -4.86 -9.05 18.86
N LEU A 255 -5.62 -9.36 17.79
CA LEU A 255 -5.10 -9.38 16.43
C LEU A 255 -4.76 -7.96 15.94
N PRO A 256 -3.81 -7.83 14.98
CA PRO A 256 -3.59 -6.61 14.22
C PRO A 256 -4.90 -6.01 13.70
N ALA A 257 -4.99 -4.67 13.67
CA ALA A 257 -6.21 -3.98 13.25
C ALA A 257 -6.67 -4.41 11.85
N ILE A 258 -5.74 -4.63 10.92
CA ILE A 258 -6.04 -5.14 9.59
C ILE A 258 -6.67 -6.54 9.61
N GLN A 259 -6.18 -7.46 10.43
CA GLN A 259 -6.73 -8.81 10.53
C GLN A 259 -8.13 -8.81 11.19
N LYS A 260 -8.32 -8.00 12.24
CA LYS A 260 -9.66 -7.78 12.83
C LYS A 260 -10.63 -7.22 11.80
N GLN A 261 -10.14 -6.33 10.94
CA GLN A 261 -10.95 -5.74 9.91
C GLN A 261 -11.31 -6.74 8.81
N VAL A 262 -10.41 -7.62 8.39
CA VAL A 262 -10.70 -8.74 7.48
C VAL A 262 -11.78 -9.65 8.09
N LEU A 263 -11.67 -9.99 9.38
CA LEU A 263 -12.68 -10.76 10.10
C LEU A 263 -14.06 -10.07 10.09
N ARG A 264 -14.09 -8.76 10.31
CA ARG A 264 -15.33 -7.96 10.29
C ARG A 264 -16.04 -7.94 8.94
N MET A 265 -15.37 -8.36 7.87
CA MET A 265 -15.98 -8.48 6.55
C MET A 265 -16.86 -9.72 6.40
N GLY A 266 -16.78 -10.67 7.33
CA GLY A 266 -17.44 -11.97 7.24
C GLY A 266 -16.62 -12.99 6.44
N PRO A 267 -16.96 -14.29 6.56
CA PRO A 267 -16.14 -15.38 6.02
C PRO A 267 -15.95 -15.31 4.50
N ASP A 268 -17.01 -15.02 3.75
CA ASP A 268 -16.95 -14.99 2.28
C ASP A 268 -16.06 -13.85 1.75
N ASN A 269 -16.24 -12.65 2.29
CA ASN A 269 -15.43 -11.49 1.93
C ASN A 269 -13.99 -11.62 2.43
N ALA A 270 -13.79 -12.18 3.63
CA ALA A 270 -12.45 -12.47 4.17
C ALA A 270 -11.69 -13.45 3.28
N ALA A 271 -12.36 -14.50 2.77
CA ALA A 271 -11.76 -15.45 1.85
C ALA A 271 -11.27 -14.77 0.56
N ILE A 272 -12.05 -13.85 0.00
CA ILE A 272 -11.65 -13.08 -1.19
C ILE A 272 -10.42 -12.21 -0.90
N VAL A 273 -10.41 -11.49 0.23
CA VAL A 273 -9.28 -10.63 0.61
C VAL A 273 -8.01 -11.45 0.83
N LYS A 274 -8.11 -12.56 1.58
CA LYS A 274 -6.99 -13.47 1.84
C LYS A 274 -6.45 -14.08 0.54
N TYR A 275 -7.34 -14.48 -0.37
CA TYR A 275 -6.98 -15.00 -1.68
C TYR A 275 -6.23 -13.95 -2.51
N LYS A 276 -6.76 -12.72 -2.61
CA LYS A 276 -6.11 -11.64 -3.37
C LYS A 276 -4.77 -11.22 -2.78
N ALA A 277 -4.65 -11.17 -1.45
CA ALA A 277 -3.37 -10.92 -0.79
C ALA A 277 -2.34 -12.03 -1.09
N SER A 278 -2.76 -13.30 -1.06
CA SER A 278 -1.91 -14.45 -1.38
C SER A 278 -1.49 -14.46 -2.86
N GLN A 279 -2.42 -14.13 -3.77
CA GLN A 279 -2.14 -13.98 -5.20
C GLN A 279 -1.07 -12.91 -5.39
N ALA A 280 -1.32 -11.70 -4.90
CA ALA A 280 -0.40 -10.57 -4.98
C ALA A 280 0.98 -10.87 -4.41
N ARG A 281 1.04 -11.54 -3.25
CA ARG A 281 2.31 -11.95 -2.66
C ARG A 281 3.06 -12.90 -3.57
N THR A 282 2.37 -13.88 -4.16
CA THR A 282 2.97 -14.87 -5.06
C THR A 282 3.54 -14.19 -6.28
N VAL A 283 2.75 -13.31 -6.91
CA VAL A 283 3.23 -12.56 -8.06
C VAL A 283 4.43 -11.72 -7.62
N TRP A 284 4.37 -11.00 -6.49
CA TRP A 284 5.46 -10.14 -5.98
C TRP A 284 6.75 -10.90 -5.63
N VAL A 285 6.68 -12.10 -5.06
CA VAL A 285 7.90 -12.86 -4.75
C VAL A 285 8.58 -13.36 -6.02
N ALA A 286 7.80 -13.72 -7.05
CA ALA A 286 8.35 -14.12 -8.34
C ALA A 286 9.21 -12.99 -8.95
N THR A 287 8.91 -11.75 -8.61
CA THR A 287 9.50 -10.58 -9.27
C THR A 287 10.84 -10.18 -8.69
N LEU A 288 11.01 -10.40 -7.39
CA LEU A 288 12.29 -10.29 -6.72
C LEU A 288 13.25 -11.42 -7.11
N SER A 289 12.72 -12.60 -7.44
CA SER A 289 13.53 -13.78 -7.81
C SER A 289 14.12 -13.69 -9.23
N GLU A 290 13.57 -12.81 -10.06
CA GLU A 290 13.95 -12.61 -11.47
C GLU A 290 14.80 -11.34 -11.68
N ALA A 291 15.13 -10.61 -10.60
CA ALA A 291 16.05 -9.47 -10.64
C ALA A 291 17.52 -9.95 -10.72
N PRO A 292 18.32 -9.50 -11.71
CA PRO A 292 19.72 -9.91 -11.88
C PRO A 292 20.66 -9.34 -10.83
#